data_AF-A0A2N2HYI1-F1
#
_entry.id   AF-A0A2N2HYI1-F1
#
_cell.length_a   1.000
_cell.length_b   1.000
_cell.length_c   1.000
_cell.angle_alpha   90.00
_cell.angle_beta   90.00
_cell.angle_gamma   90.00
#
_symmetry.space_group_name_H-M   'P 1'
#
loop_
_entity.id
_entity.type
_entity.pdbx_description
1 polymer ?
#
loop_
_entity_poly.entity_id
_entity_poly.type
_entity_poly.pdbx_seq_one_letter_code
_entity_poly.pdbx_strand_id
1 'polypeptide(L)'
;MKVITVTPAGRKHYLEILAEYLLNNRRYISEHHFWLNTSVKDDIAYIEMLAAKHPDFFKINRKEMLKKSVNSIWQYYRDYVDDDTIYIKFDDDICFFEKDAVKNLIEHRINNPKPLFVFGNIVNNAVCSHFFQKEGIVPMQWGKVGYECLDINGWQNPKFAGKIHRKFINDIKSDNLNRWKIDHVIMNDFRRFSIGVMCWFGRDLKGLPELNSGFDETIDCRTGAWRFIHSDESFLSQDLPQRLNRPNMICGDALFGHFAFYIQRDYLEDCTVLLEEYKAIALGENGFSVKVFRMILGIVKRLTGNISINVKSLYYKLRSIVRMFLEKNYPDTYKFLRRLINERKFSDR
;
A
#
# COMPACT_ATOMS: atom_id res chain seq x y z
N MET A 1 -20.77 5.97 17.01
CA MET A 1 -19.57 6.16 16.20
C MET A 1 -19.49 5.20 15.02
N LYS A 2 -19.65 5.75 13.81
CA LYS A 2 -19.53 5.04 12.52
C LYS A 2 -18.05 4.97 12.12
N VAL A 3 -17.66 3.93 11.37
CA VAL A 3 -16.32 3.85 10.76
C VAL A 3 -16.47 3.85 9.25
N ILE A 4 -15.94 4.88 8.60
CA ILE A 4 -15.91 4.99 7.14
C ILE A 4 -14.46 4.91 6.69
N THR A 5 -14.17 4.05 5.72
CA THR A 5 -12.83 3.97 5.14
C THR A 5 -12.81 4.63 3.77
N VAL A 6 -11.66 5.15 3.36
CA VAL A 6 -11.51 5.89 2.10
C VAL A 6 -10.25 5.49 1.37
N THR A 7 -10.27 5.56 0.03
CA THR A 7 -9.09 5.33 -0.80
C THR A 7 -9.07 6.29 -1.98
N PRO A 8 -7.99 7.09 -2.15
CA PRO A 8 -7.67 7.73 -3.44
C PRO A 8 -7.44 6.63 -4.48
N ALA A 9 -8.45 6.37 -5.30
CA ALA A 9 -8.49 5.20 -6.16
C ALA A 9 -8.09 5.57 -7.58
N GLY A 10 -7.09 4.86 -8.11
CA GLY A 10 -6.68 5.06 -9.50
C GLY A 10 -5.80 3.98 -10.10
N ARG A 11 -5.65 2.82 -9.44
CA ARG A 11 -4.77 1.75 -9.89
C ARG A 11 -5.41 0.37 -9.66
N LYS A 12 -6.11 -0.13 -10.69
CA LYS A 12 -6.89 -1.37 -10.65
C LYS A 12 -6.13 -2.56 -10.07
N HIS A 13 -4.88 -2.79 -10.49
CA HIS A 13 -4.11 -3.97 -10.05
C HIS A 13 -3.84 -3.99 -8.55
N TYR A 14 -3.73 -2.83 -7.90
CA TYR A 14 -3.64 -2.76 -6.45
C TYR A 14 -5.00 -2.89 -5.77
N LEU A 15 -6.03 -2.24 -6.34
CA LEU A 15 -7.40 -2.34 -5.83
C LEU A 15 -7.93 -3.79 -5.85
N GLU A 16 -7.49 -4.61 -6.80
CA GLU A 16 -7.77 -6.06 -6.82
C GLU A 16 -7.29 -6.81 -5.58
N ILE A 17 -6.31 -6.26 -4.84
CA ILE A 17 -5.80 -6.82 -3.59
C ILE A 17 -6.50 -6.14 -2.40
N LEU A 18 -6.51 -4.80 -2.40
CA LEU A 18 -7.09 -4.02 -1.31
C LEU A 18 -8.58 -4.33 -1.09
N ALA A 19 -9.35 -4.51 -2.16
CA ALA A 19 -10.77 -4.81 -2.07
C ALA A 19 -11.05 -6.09 -1.25
N GLU A 20 -10.24 -7.13 -1.39
CA GLU A 20 -10.39 -8.38 -0.62
C GLU A 20 -10.21 -8.12 0.88
N TYR A 21 -9.20 -7.34 1.28
CA TYR A 21 -8.99 -6.97 2.68
C TYR A 21 -10.10 -6.08 3.25
N LEU A 22 -10.62 -5.14 2.45
CA LEU A 22 -11.75 -4.29 2.85
C LEU A 22 -13.02 -5.14 3.08
N LEU A 23 -13.32 -6.08 2.18
CA LEU A 23 -14.46 -6.99 2.30
C LEU A 23 -14.33 -7.88 3.55
N ASN A 24 -13.13 -8.42 3.80
CA ASN A 24 -12.86 -9.25 4.98
C ASN A 24 -12.95 -8.48 6.31
N ASN A 25 -12.90 -7.15 6.28
CA ASN A 25 -13.00 -6.27 7.45
C ASN A 25 -14.36 -5.54 7.59
N ARG A 26 -15.40 -5.95 6.83
CA ARG A 26 -16.76 -5.38 6.90
C ARG A 26 -17.39 -5.36 8.30
N ARG A 27 -16.98 -6.27 9.19
CA ARG A 27 -17.44 -6.25 10.59
C ARG A 27 -16.99 -5.02 11.38
N TYR A 28 -15.91 -4.36 10.95
CA TYR A 28 -15.34 -3.16 11.57
C TYR A 28 -15.56 -1.89 10.74
N ILE A 29 -15.90 -2.04 9.46
CA ILE A 29 -16.04 -0.94 8.49
C ILE A 29 -17.50 -0.85 8.08
N SER A 30 -18.14 0.31 8.31
CA SER A 30 -19.53 0.51 7.89
C SER A 30 -19.63 0.70 6.38
N GLU A 31 -18.75 1.53 5.81
CA GLU A 31 -18.69 1.83 4.38
C GLU A 31 -17.24 2.05 3.95
N HIS A 32 -16.95 1.75 2.68
CA HIS A 32 -15.70 2.13 2.05
C HIS A 32 -15.97 3.02 0.84
N HIS A 33 -15.33 4.19 0.80
CA HIS A 33 -15.54 5.19 -0.24
C HIS A 33 -14.31 5.31 -1.12
N PHE A 34 -14.46 4.99 -2.40
CA PHE A 34 -13.45 5.27 -3.40
C PHE A 34 -13.51 6.76 -3.79
N TRP A 35 -12.43 7.49 -3.54
CA TRP A 35 -12.23 8.84 -4.07
C TRP A 35 -11.75 8.69 -5.52
N LEU A 36 -12.63 8.98 -6.47
CA LEU A 36 -12.36 8.71 -7.89
C LEU A 36 -11.38 9.72 -8.49
N ASN A 37 -10.09 9.52 -8.22
CA ASN A 37 -9.00 10.42 -8.61
C ASN A 37 -8.20 9.90 -9.82
N THR A 38 -8.90 9.41 -10.83
CA THR A 38 -8.28 8.90 -12.06
C THR A 38 -9.09 9.31 -13.31
N SER A 39 -8.39 9.36 -14.44
CA SER A 39 -8.96 9.50 -15.79
C SER A 39 -8.84 8.22 -16.62
N VAL A 40 -8.19 7.18 -16.09
CA VAL A 40 -7.99 5.90 -16.76
C VAL A 40 -9.31 5.12 -16.76
N LYS A 41 -9.82 4.80 -17.96
CA LYS A 41 -11.13 4.17 -18.14
C LYS A 41 -11.24 2.81 -17.46
N ASP A 42 -10.20 1.99 -17.53
CA ASP A 42 -10.19 0.64 -16.96
C ASP A 42 -10.25 0.66 -15.42
N ASP A 43 -9.58 1.63 -14.78
CA ASP A 43 -9.64 1.82 -13.34
C ASP A 43 -11.03 2.28 -12.89
N ILE A 44 -11.61 3.24 -13.62
CA ILE A 44 -12.97 3.74 -13.37
C ILE A 44 -13.98 2.60 -13.49
N ALA A 45 -13.92 1.84 -14.59
CA ALA A 45 -14.82 0.72 -14.83
C ALA A 45 -14.71 -0.36 -13.74
N TYR A 46 -13.49 -0.62 -13.25
CA TYR A 46 -13.28 -1.57 -12.16
C TYR A 46 -13.88 -1.08 -10.83
N ILE A 47 -13.70 0.20 -10.49
CA ILE A 47 -14.29 0.81 -9.28
C ILE A 47 -15.83 0.79 -9.36
N GLU A 48 -16.40 1.15 -10.52
CA GLU A 48 -17.85 1.08 -10.77
C GLU A 48 -18.39 -0.34 -10.63
N MET A 49 -17.68 -1.32 -11.18
CA MET A 49 -18.02 -2.73 -11.03
C MET A 49 -17.99 -3.18 -9.57
N LEU A 50 -16.97 -2.80 -8.79
CA LEU A 50 -16.89 -3.12 -7.36
C LEU A 50 -18.07 -2.54 -6.57
N ALA A 51 -18.37 -1.25 -6.79
CA ALA A 51 -19.51 -0.58 -6.15
C ALA A 51 -20.85 -1.23 -6.53
N ALA A 52 -21.04 -1.60 -7.81
CA ALA A 52 -22.25 -2.28 -8.26
C ALA A 52 -22.39 -3.69 -7.68
N LYS A 53 -21.29 -4.43 -7.50
CA LYS A 53 -21.28 -5.77 -6.89
C LYS A 53 -21.56 -5.74 -5.38
N HIS A 54 -21.22 -4.64 -4.72
CA HIS A 54 -21.31 -4.48 -3.26
C HIS A 54 -21.94 -3.12 -2.88
N PRO A 55 -23.18 -2.84 -3.31
CA PRO A 55 -23.77 -1.51 -3.24
C PRO A 55 -24.08 -1.05 -1.81
N ASP A 56 -24.17 -1.98 -0.87
CA ASP A 56 -24.34 -1.74 0.57
C ASP A 56 -23.06 -1.12 1.19
N PHE A 57 -21.89 -1.48 0.67
CA PHE A 57 -20.61 -1.22 1.32
C PHE A 57 -19.69 -0.28 0.53
N PHE A 58 -19.50 -0.53 -0.76
CA PHE A 58 -18.62 0.27 -1.61
C PHE A 58 -19.36 1.46 -2.22
N LYS A 59 -18.90 2.67 -1.87
CA LYS A 59 -19.41 3.95 -2.37
C LYS A 59 -18.36 4.63 -3.25
N ILE A 60 -18.80 5.51 -4.13
CA ILE A 60 -17.91 6.29 -4.99
C ILE A 60 -18.14 7.76 -4.69
N ASN A 61 -17.10 8.46 -4.24
CA ASN A 61 -17.11 9.92 -4.19
C ASN A 61 -16.55 10.43 -5.53
N ARG A 62 -17.44 10.96 -6.37
CA ARG A 62 -17.08 11.65 -7.62
C ARG A 62 -17.16 13.14 -7.36
N LYS A 63 -16.02 13.81 -7.51
CA LYS A 63 -15.94 15.26 -7.38
C LYS A 63 -15.30 15.85 -8.62
N GLU A 64 -15.80 17.00 -9.04
CA GLU A 64 -15.08 17.83 -10.00
C GLU A 64 -13.89 18.44 -9.26
N MET A 65 -12.69 18.12 -9.75
CA MET A 65 -11.43 18.51 -9.11
C MET A 65 -10.76 19.56 -9.99
N LEU A 66 -10.07 20.53 -9.37
CA LEU A 66 -9.21 21.48 -10.09
C LEU A 66 -8.27 20.76 -11.09
N LYS A 67 -7.72 19.61 -10.68
CA LYS A 67 -6.95 18.69 -11.54
C LYS A 67 -7.10 17.27 -11.02
N LYS A 68 -7.23 16.26 -11.90
CA LYS A 68 -7.17 14.85 -11.46
C LYS A 68 -5.71 14.44 -11.29
N SER A 69 -5.18 14.55 -10.07
CA SER A 69 -3.81 14.19 -9.71
C SER A 69 -3.67 14.00 -8.20
N VAL A 70 -2.53 13.45 -7.77
CA VAL A 70 -2.16 13.34 -6.34
C VAL A 70 -2.29 14.68 -5.61
N ASN A 71 -1.91 15.79 -6.25
CA ASN A 71 -1.98 17.13 -5.68
C ASN A 71 -3.40 17.63 -5.38
N SER A 72 -4.44 16.93 -5.82
CA SER A 72 -5.83 17.33 -5.60
C SER A 72 -6.55 16.47 -4.57
N ILE A 73 -5.92 15.41 -4.05
CA ILE A 73 -6.51 14.50 -3.06
C ILE A 73 -7.07 15.26 -1.84
N TRP A 74 -6.42 16.36 -1.44
CA TRP A 74 -6.85 17.20 -0.32
C TRP A 74 -8.33 17.66 -0.42
N GLN A 75 -8.89 17.83 -1.61
CA GLN A 75 -10.27 18.34 -1.80
C GLN A 75 -11.35 17.37 -1.33
N TYR A 76 -11.01 16.08 -1.24
CA TYR A 76 -11.92 15.04 -0.77
C TYR A 76 -12.14 15.13 0.73
N TYR A 77 -11.12 15.50 1.52
CA TYR A 77 -11.21 15.52 2.99
C TYR A 77 -12.34 16.43 3.52
N ARG A 78 -12.77 17.44 2.74
CA ARG A 78 -13.97 18.25 3.04
C ARG A 78 -15.23 17.44 3.29
N ASP A 79 -15.36 16.30 2.62
CA ASP A 79 -16.56 15.46 2.66
C ASP A 79 -16.48 14.41 3.80
N TYR A 80 -15.38 14.40 4.57
CA TYR A 80 -15.08 13.42 5.62
C TYR A 80 -14.83 14.12 6.97
N VAL A 81 -15.85 14.87 7.41
CA VAL A 81 -15.80 15.76 8.59
C VAL A 81 -16.93 15.51 9.61
N ASP A 82 -17.64 14.38 9.54
CA ASP A 82 -18.77 14.10 10.43
C ASP A 82 -18.34 13.90 11.90
N ASP A 83 -19.08 14.47 12.84
CA ASP A 83 -18.66 14.56 14.25
C ASP A 83 -18.56 13.20 14.97
N ASP A 84 -19.46 12.26 14.65
CA ASP A 84 -19.54 10.90 15.22
C ASP A 84 -19.01 9.83 14.24
N THR A 85 -18.00 10.19 13.44
CA THR A 85 -17.36 9.26 12.49
C THR A 85 -15.85 9.20 12.69
N ILE A 86 -15.32 7.97 12.73
CA ILE A 86 -13.91 7.70 12.51
C ILE A 86 -13.72 7.44 11.02
N TYR A 87 -12.74 8.12 10.44
CA TYR A 87 -12.32 7.89 9.08
C TYR A 87 -10.95 7.23 9.03
N ILE A 88 -10.77 6.28 8.11
CA ILE A 88 -9.48 5.65 7.86
C ILE A 88 -9.17 5.70 6.36
N LYS A 89 -8.09 6.38 5.99
CA LYS A 89 -7.54 6.38 4.65
C LYS A 89 -6.62 5.18 4.48
N PHE A 90 -6.82 4.43 3.40
CA PHE A 90 -5.88 3.47 2.84
C PHE A 90 -5.49 3.94 1.45
N ASP A 91 -4.20 4.07 1.17
CA ASP A 91 -3.76 4.20 -0.22
C ASP A 91 -4.15 2.98 -1.05
N ASP A 92 -4.34 3.17 -2.36
CA ASP A 92 -4.80 2.09 -3.22
C ASP A 92 -3.76 0.97 -3.36
N ASP A 93 -2.48 1.22 -3.08
CA ASP A 93 -1.37 0.25 -3.06
C ASP A 93 -1.06 -0.37 -1.69
N ILE A 94 -2.00 -0.28 -0.74
CA ILE A 94 -1.96 -1.14 0.45
C ILE A 94 -2.29 -2.59 0.04
N CYS A 95 -1.32 -3.48 0.23
CA CYS A 95 -1.33 -4.85 -0.30
C CYS A 95 -1.47 -5.95 0.77
N PHE A 96 -1.53 -5.58 2.06
CA PHE A 96 -1.69 -6.54 3.15
C PHE A 96 -2.31 -5.90 4.40
N PHE A 97 -3.27 -6.59 5.02
CA PHE A 97 -3.80 -6.26 6.34
C PHE A 97 -3.58 -7.46 7.26
N GLU A 98 -2.99 -7.25 8.44
CA GLU A 98 -3.01 -8.28 9.49
C GLU A 98 -4.45 -8.47 10.02
N LYS A 99 -4.76 -9.67 10.52
CA LYS A 99 -6.12 -10.11 10.90
C LYS A 99 -6.88 -9.12 11.77
N ASP A 100 -6.19 -8.49 12.73
CA ASP A 100 -6.80 -7.54 13.67
C ASP A 100 -6.32 -6.09 13.45
N ALA A 101 -5.60 -5.79 12.37
CA ALA A 101 -5.00 -4.49 12.14
C ALA A 101 -6.02 -3.33 12.11
N VAL A 102 -7.15 -3.50 11.42
CA VAL A 102 -8.21 -2.48 11.35
C VAL A 102 -8.86 -2.28 12.72
N LYS A 103 -9.14 -3.37 13.43
CA LYS A 103 -9.70 -3.34 14.78
C LYS A 103 -8.77 -2.58 15.73
N ASN A 104 -7.49 -2.95 15.77
CA ASN A 104 -6.48 -2.34 16.63
C ASN A 104 -6.35 -0.84 16.35
N LEU A 105 -6.37 -0.44 15.07
CA LEU A 105 -6.30 0.98 14.69
C LEU A 105 -7.51 1.78 15.21
N ILE A 106 -8.71 1.22 15.11
CA ILE A 106 -9.95 1.85 15.60
C ILE A 106 -9.91 1.96 17.14
N GLU A 107 -9.62 0.86 17.84
CA GLU A 107 -9.56 0.84 19.30
C GLU A 107 -8.48 1.80 19.81
N HIS A 108 -7.31 1.84 19.17
CA HIS A 108 -6.24 2.76 19.51
C HIS A 108 -6.65 4.22 19.32
N ARG A 109 -7.35 4.57 18.22
CA ARG A 109 -7.88 5.92 17.99
C ARG A 109 -8.90 6.34 19.05
N ILE A 110 -9.78 5.43 19.46
CA ILE A 110 -10.79 5.67 20.50
C ILE A 110 -10.11 5.91 21.86
N ASN A 111 -9.15 5.06 22.21
CA ASN A 111 -8.44 5.13 23.49
C ASN A 111 -7.45 6.30 23.56
N ASN A 112 -7.01 6.83 22.42
CA ASN A 112 -6.11 7.96 22.32
C ASN A 112 -6.77 9.11 21.53
N PRO A 113 -7.67 9.91 22.14
CA PRO A 113 -8.41 10.93 21.43
C PRO A 113 -7.61 12.23 21.16
N LYS A 114 -6.46 12.43 21.82
CA LYS A 114 -5.67 13.67 21.74
C LYS A 114 -4.87 13.84 20.43
N PRO A 115 -4.15 12.83 19.92
CA PRO A 115 -3.43 12.94 18.66
C PRO A 115 -4.32 13.43 17.52
N LEU A 116 -3.74 14.17 16.57
CA LEU A 116 -4.50 14.61 15.41
C LEU A 116 -4.76 13.42 14.48
N PHE A 117 -3.70 12.74 14.05
CA PHE A 117 -3.78 11.52 13.24
C PHE A 117 -3.16 10.32 13.96
N VAL A 118 -3.73 9.14 13.70
CA VAL A 118 -3.15 7.84 14.07
C VAL A 118 -2.81 7.07 12.80
N PHE A 119 -1.53 6.82 12.57
CA PHE A 119 -1.03 6.05 11.44
C PHE A 119 -0.96 4.56 11.77
N GLY A 120 -1.05 3.71 10.75
CA GLY A 120 -0.77 2.28 10.89
C GLY A 120 0.73 2.00 11.03
N ASN A 121 1.06 0.81 11.51
CA ASN A 121 2.39 0.24 11.41
C ASN A 121 2.57 -0.39 10.01
N ILE A 122 3.36 0.23 9.14
CA ILE A 122 3.35 -0.06 7.70
C ILE A 122 4.69 -0.65 7.25
N VAL A 123 4.66 -1.88 6.73
CA VAL A 123 5.79 -2.47 6.01
C VAL A 123 6.02 -1.72 4.70
N ASN A 124 7.29 -1.40 4.41
CA ASN A 124 7.72 -0.50 3.33
C ASN A 124 7.22 0.95 3.49
N ASN A 125 7.28 1.45 4.73
CA ASN A 125 7.26 2.87 5.08
C ASN A 125 8.59 3.23 5.75
N ALA A 126 9.23 4.35 5.39
CA ALA A 126 10.57 4.70 5.88
C ALA A 126 10.62 4.89 7.40
N VAL A 127 9.64 5.60 7.96
CA VAL A 127 9.55 5.84 9.41
C VAL A 127 9.31 4.54 10.16
N CYS A 128 8.38 3.69 9.71
CA CYS A 128 8.18 2.37 10.30
C CYS A 128 9.43 1.47 10.16
N SER A 129 10.11 1.55 9.01
CA SER A 129 11.34 0.78 8.74
C SER A 129 12.49 1.16 9.66
N HIS A 130 12.57 2.42 10.08
CA HIS A 130 13.50 2.85 11.13
C HIS A 130 13.25 2.09 12.45
N PHE A 131 12.00 1.99 12.89
CA PHE A 131 11.63 1.23 14.09
C PHE A 131 11.85 -0.27 13.89
N PHE A 132 11.56 -0.83 12.71
CA PHE A 132 11.86 -2.23 12.43
C PHE A 132 13.37 -2.54 12.51
N GLN A 133 14.23 -1.59 12.15
CA GLN A 133 15.68 -1.76 12.32
C GLN A 133 16.08 -1.65 13.79
N LYS A 134 15.49 -0.73 14.54
CA LYS A 134 15.74 -0.57 15.98
C LYS A 134 15.39 -1.84 16.77
N GLU A 135 14.28 -2.49 16.41
CA GLU A 135 13.83 -3.75 17.02
C GLU A 135 14.53 -5.00 16.45
N GLY A 136 15.50 -4.83 15.54
CA GLY A 136 16.25 -5.95 14.94
C GLY A 136 15.44 -6.81 13.97
N ILE A 137 14.21 -6.41 13.64
CA ILE A 137 13.34 -7.10 12.68
C ILE A 137 13.96 -6.99 11.28
N VAL A 138 14.29 -5.77 10.85
CA VAL A 138 14.94 -5.49 9.57
C VAL A 138 16.45 -5.37 9.77
N PRO A 139 17.28 -6.12 9.05
CA PRO A 139 18.72 -6.08 9.27
C PRO A 139 19.36 -4.75 8.82
N MET A 140 20.23 -4.17 9.65
CA MET A 140 20.95 -2.91 9.36
C MET A 140 21.84 -3.02 8.11
N GLN A 141 22.39 -4.20 7.84
CA GLN A 141 23.24 -4.47 6.67
C GLN A 141 22.50 -4.38 5.33
N TRP A 142 21.16 -4.25 5.33
CA TRP A 142 20.40 -4.01 4.10
C TRP A 142 20.44 -2.54 3.66
N GLY A 143 20.95 -1.65 4.51
CA GLY A 143 20.97 -0.20 4.35
C GLY A 143 20.32 0.45 5.57
N LYS A 144 21.03 1.35 6.26
CA LYS A 144 20.49 2.07 7.42
C LYS A 144 19.36 3.00 7.00
N VAL A 145 18.25 2.95 7.72
CA VAL A 145 17.07 3.81 7.53
C VAL A 145 17.02 4.82 8.68
N GLY A 146 17.12 6.10 8.33
CA GLY A 146 16.94 7.20 9.27
C GLY A 146 15.49 7.40 9.68
N TYR A 147 15.25 8.13 10.76
CA TYR A 147 13.92 8.57 11.17
C TYR A 147 13.47 9.78 10.31
N GLU A 148 13.32 9.53 9.02
CA GLU A 148 13.01 10.51 7.98
C GLU A 148 12.01 9.94 6.97
N CYS A 149 11.00 10.72 6.59
CA CYS A 149 9.94 10.30 5.68
C CYS A 149 10.45 9.88 4.30
N LEU A 150 11.41 10.64 3.75
CA LEU A 150 11.93 10.48 2.39
C LEU A 150 13.33 9.85 2.39
N ASP A 151 13.60 8.99 3.39
CA ASP A 151 14.89 8.33 3.59
C ASP A 151 15.39 7.61 2.34
N ILE A 152 16.70 7.71 2.09
CA ILE A 152 17.34 7.17 0.88
C ILE A 152 17.21 5.64 0.77
N ASN A 153 17.11 4.91 1.88
CA ASN A 153 16.92 3.47 1.87
C ASN A 153 15.44 3.10 2.07
N GLY A 154 14.78 3.68 3.08
CA GLY A 154 13.40 3.32 3.43
C GLY A 154 12.35 3.78 2.42
N TRP A 155 12.59 4.90 1.72
CA TRP A 155 11.65 5.47 0.75
C TRP A 155 12.17 5.38 -0.69
N GLN A 156 13.43 5.72 -0.96
CA GLN A 156 13.95 5.80 -2.33
C GLN A 156 14.47 4.49 -2.92
N ASN A 157 14.95 3.55 -2.09
CA ASN A 157 15.72 2.40 -2.59
C ASN A 157 14.82 1.21 -2.96
N PRO A 158 14.56 0.93 -4.25
CA PRO A 158 13.70 -0.16 -4.68
C PRO A 158 14.22 -1.56 -4.28
N LYS A 159 15.55 -1.73 -4.18
CA LYS A 159 16.15 -3.01 -3.77
C LYS A 159 15.96 -3.26 -2.28
N PHE A 160 15.98 -2.22 -1.45
CA PHE A 160 15.64 -2.32 -0.03
C PHE A 160 14.17 -2.72 0.14
N ALA A 161 13.26 -2.04 -0.57
CA ALA A 161 11.84 -2.39 -0.58
C ALA A 161 11.61 -3.85 -1.04
N GLY A 162 12.29 -4.30 -2.10
CA GLY A 162 12.21 -5.69 -2.54
C GLY A 162 12.65 -6.69 -1.46
N LYS A 163 13.68 -6.38 -0.66
CA LYS A 163 14.14 -7.24 0.45
C LYS A 163 13.14 -7.27 1.60
N ILE A 164 12.60 -6.11 2.02
CA ILE A 164 11.64 -6.05 3.13
C ILE A 164 10.35 -6.80 2.79
N HIS A 165 9.84 -6.66 1.56
CA HIS A 165 8.67 -7.40 1.09
C HIS A 165 8.88 -8.91 1.10
N ARG A 166 10.00 -9.41 0.55
CA ARG A 166 10.29 -10.86 0.55
C ARG A 166 10.33 -11.42 1.96
N LYS A 167 10.99 -10.71 2.88
CA LYS A 167 11.05 -11.12 4.28
C LYS A 167 9.66 -11.14 4.91
N PHE A 168 8.88 -10.08 4.70
CA PHE A 168 7.54 -9.97 5.25
C PHE A 168 6.60 -11.05 4.72
N ILE A 169 6.62 -11.32 3.41
CA ILE A 169 5.86 -12.41 2.77
C ILE A 169 6.25 -13.78 3.35
N ASN A 170 7.54 -14.03 3.57
CA ASN A 170 7.98 -15.28 4.19
C ASN A 170 7.44 -15.42 5.62
N ASP A 171 7.34 -14.32 6.37
CA ASP A 171 6.78 -14.35 7.73
C ASP A 171 5.26 -14.48 7.74
N ILE A 172 4.56 -13.90 6.76
CA ILE A 172 3.12 -14.14 6.54
C ILE A 172 2.90 -15.64 6.35
N LYS A 173 3.64 -16.26 5.42
CA LYS A 173 3.52 -17.69 5.09
C LYS A 173 3.92 -18.62 6.25
N SER A 174 4.72 -18.12 7.19
CA SER A 174 5.22 -18.90 8.33
C SER A 174 4.52 -18.54 9.66
N ASP A 175 3.42 -17.78 9.61
CA ASP A 175 2.66 -17.32 10.77
C ASP A 175 3.51 -16.59 11.85
N ASN A 176 4.50 -15.82 11.40
CA ASN A 176 5.46 -15.11 12.25
C ASN A 176 5.21 -13.59 12.28
N LEU A 177 3.96 -13.16 12.12
CA LEU A 177 3.59 -11.75 11.98
C LEU A 177 3.72 -10.93 13.26
N ASN A 178 3.60 -11.57 14.44
CA ASN A 178 3.72 -10.86 15.72
C ASN A 178 5.07 -10.14 15.87
N ARG A 179 6.14 -10.64 15.24
CA ARG A 179 7.46 -10.00 15.28
C ARG A 179 7.52 -8.65 14.55
N TRP A 180 6.54 -8.33 13.71
CA TRP A 180 6.50 -7.06 12.96
C TRP A 180 5.75 -5.96 13.71
N LYS A 181 5.12 -6.29 14.85
CA LYS A 181 4.50 -5.30 15.71
C LYS A 181 5.60 -4.55 16.47
N ILE A 182 5.44 -3.24 16.57
CA ILE A 182 6.34 -2.36 17.31
C ILE A 182 5.57 -1.70 18.46
N ASP A 183 6.27 -1.05 19.37
CA ASP A 183 5.62 -0.19 20.36
C ASP A 183 4.86 0.95 19.68
N HIS A 184 3.80 1.42 20.32
CA HIS A 184 3.12 2.64 19.87
C HIS A 184 4.07 3.84 19.97
N VAL A 185 4.11 4.66 18.91
CA VAL A 185 5.03 5.80 18.83
C VAL A 185 4.24 7.09 18.86
N ILE A 186 4.59 8.00 19.78
CA ILE A 186 4.10 9.39 19.75
C ILE A 186 5.05 10.23 18.92
N MET A 187 4.54 10.83 17.85
CA MET A 187 5.28 11.71 16.94
C MET A 187 5.06 13.17 17.36
N ASN A 188 5.70 13.58 18.46
CA ASN A 188 5.63 14.93 19.01
C ASN A 188 6.68 15.91 18.41
N ASP A 189 7.51 15.42 17.51
CA ASP A 189 8.48 16.19 16.76
C ASP A 189 7.94 16.71 15.42
N PHE A 190 6.66 16.39 15.13
CA PHE A 190 5.91 16.84 13.95
C PHE A 190 6.62 16.54 12.62
N ARG A 191 7.45 15.48 12.58
CA ARG A 191 8.09 15.04 11.34
C ARG A 191 7.06 14.48 10.38
N ARG A 192 7.33 14.70 9.08
CA ARG A 192 6.52 14.14 8.00
C ARG A 192 6.43 12.61 8.10
N PHE A 193 5.29 12.08 7.71
CA PHE A 193 5.02 10.65 7.56
C PHE A 193 4.41 10.40 6.18
N SER A 194 4.88 9.38 5.44
CA SER A 194 4.25 8.99 4.17
C SER A 194 2.91 8.31 4.45
N ILE A 195 1.83 8.90 3.96
CA ILE A 195 0.47 8.59 4.41
C ILE A 195 -0.09 7.40 3.63
N GLY A 196 0.31 6.18 4.00
CA GLY A 196 -0.27 4.95 3.47
C GLY A 196 -1.57 4.53 4.19
N VAL A 197 -1.54 4.56 5.54
CA VAL A 197 -2.70 4.25 6.40
C VAL A 197 -2.84 5.31 7.49
N MET A 198 -3.96 6.02 7.52
CA MET A 198 -4.18 7.15 8.43
C MET A 198 -5.60 7.19 8.96
N CYS A 199 -5.76 7.37 10.26
CA CYS A 199 -7.02 7.40 10.98
C CYS A 199 -7.24 8.76 11.68
N TRP A 200 -8.44 9.32 11.55
CA TRP A 200 -8.84 10.59 12.19
C TRP A 200 -10.31 10.56 12.63
N PHE A 201 -10.68 11.47 13.53
CA PHE A 201 -12.10 11.78 13.77
C PHE A 201 -12.56 12.85 12.80
N GLY A 202 -13.75 12.74 12.23
CA GLY A 202 -14.29 13.76 11.32
C GLY A 202 -14.29 15.17 11.90
N ARG A 203 -14.71 15.29 13.17
CA ARG A 203 -14.66 16.56 13.92
C ARG A 203 -13.28 17.23 13.96
N ASP A 204 -12.18 16.48 13.83
CA ASP A 204 -10.83 17.05 13.83
C ASP A 204 -10.52 17.86 12.56
N LEU A 205 -11.20 17.55 11.46
CA LEU A 205 -11.04 18.26 10.18
C LEU A 205 -12.19 19.23 9.88
N LYS A 206 -13.26 19.21 10.70
CA LYS A 206 -14.42 20.08 10.53
C LYS A 206 -14.03 21.54 10.75
N GLY A 207 -14.42 22.40 9.81
CA GLY A 207 -14.19 23.84 9.89
C GLY A 207 -12.75 24.28 9.61
N LEU A 208 -11.86 23.38 9.15
CA LEU A 208 -10.52 23.78 8.71
C LEU A 208 -10.61 24.69 7.47
N PRO A 209 -10.11 25.94 7.54
CA PRO A 209 -10.19 26.88 6.42
C PRO A 209 -9.52 26.34 5.15
N GLU A 210 -8.43 25.59 5.29
CA GLU A 210 -7.65 25.04 4.16
C GLU A 210 -8.44 24.02 3.34
N LEU A 211 -9.44 23.39 3.94
CA LEU A 211 -10.34 22.51 3.19
C LEU A 211 -11.33 23.34 2.35
N ASN A 212 -11.66 24.56 2.78
CA ASN A 212 -12.67 25.42 2.14
C ASN A 212 -12.09 26.43 1.15
N SER A 213 -10.89 26.95 1.40
CA SER A 213 -10.14 27.69 0.40
C SER A 213 -9.62 26.70 -0.64
N GLY A 214 -9.85 26.96 -1.93
CA GLY A 214 -9.04 26.32 -2.96
C GLY A 214 -7.57 26.40 -2.54
N PHE A 215 -6.86 25.28 -2.41
CA PHE A 215 -5.41 25.31 -2.58
C PHE A 215 -5.20 25.73 -4.04
N ASP A 216 -5.23 27.03 -4.26
CA ASP A 216 -4.87 27.62 -5.53
C ASP A 216 -3.35 27.55 -5.58
N GLU A 217 -2.80 26.62 -6.36
CA GLU A 217 -1.36 26.51 -6.62
C GLU A 217 -0.79 27.76 -7.31
N THR A 218 -1.62 28.78 -7.58
CA THR A 218 -1.14 30.10 -7.99
C THR A 218 -0.89 31.00 -6.78
N ILE A 219 0.33 31.53 -6.76
CA ILE A 219 0.80 32.68 -5.97
C ILE A 219 -0.38 33.53 -5.51
N ASP A 220 -0.52 33.77 -4.20
CA ASP A 220 -1.38 34.86 -3.71
C ASP A 220 -0.76 36.19 -4.15
N CYS A 221 -1.15 36.65 -5.32
CA CYS A 221 -0.70 37.90 -5.92
C CYS A 221 -1.19 39.14 -5.17
N ARG A 222 -2.08 38.98 -4.17
CA ARG A 222 -2.51 40.07 -3.28
C ARG A 222 -1.59 40.25 -2.09
N THR A 223 -0.86 39.22 -1.68
CA THR A 223 0.03 39.29 -0.49
C THR A 223 1.51 39.14 -0.81
N GLY A 224 1.88 38.69 -2.02
CA GLY A 224 3.28 38.55 -2.44
C GLY A 224 4.05 37.47 -1.67
N ALA A 225 3.37 36.65 -0.88
CA ALA A 225 3.98 35.61 -0.07
C ALA A 225 3.99 34.26 -0.81
N TRP A 226 5.16 33.62 -0.86
CA TRP A 226 5.32 32.23 -1.30
C TRP A 226 4.63 31.31 -0.29
N ARG A 227 3.39 30.90 -0.54
CA ARG A 227 2.81 29.73 0.13
C ARG A 227 3.15 28.50 -0.69
N PHE A 228 4.22 27.80 -0.30
CA PHE A 228 4.47 26.44 -0.77
C PHE A 228 3.28 25.58 -0.35
N ILE A 229 2.52 25.12 -1.33
CA ILE A 229 1.47 24.14 -1.08
C ILE A 229 2.16 22.79 -0.89
N HIS A 230 2.33 22.44 0.37
CA HIS A 230 2.74 21.11 0.80
C HIS A 230 1.77 20.09 0.20
N SER A 231 2.29 18.95 -0.29
CA SER A 231 1.45 17.79 -0.63
C SER A 231 0.54 17.47 0.56
N ASP A 232 -0.64 16.88 0.31
CA ASP A 232 -1.55 16.47 1.39
C ASP A 232 -0.81 15.68 2.49
N GLU A 233 0.16 14.85 2.09
CA GLU A 233 1.06 14.20 3.03
C GLU A 233 1.80 15.14 3.99
N SER A 234 2.48 16.17 3.48
CA SER A 234 3.27 17.09 4.31
C SER A 234 2.35 17.99 5.13
N PHE A 235 1.24 18.46 4.56
CA PHE A 235 0.28 19.27 5.30
C PHE A 235 -0.36 18.49 6.46
N LEU A 236 -0.85 17.28 6.21
CA LEU A 236 -1.57 16.49 7.22
C LEU A 236 -0.64 15.83 8.23
N SER A 237 0.55 15.37 7.83
CA SER A 237 1.45 14.68 8.77
C SER A 237 2.41 15.60 9.54
N GLN A 238 2.63 16.84 9.07
CA GLN A 238 3.58 17.77 9.66
C GLN A 238 2.93 19.12 10.00
N ASP A 239 2.48 19.88 9.00
CA ASP A 239 2.13 21.30 9.20
C ASP A 239 0.89 21.50 10.08
N LEU A 240 -0.18 20.76 9.80
CA LEU A 240 -1.43 20.84 10.53
C LEU A 240 -1.29 20.36 12.00
N PRO A 241 -0.68 19.19 12.29
CA PRO A 241 -0.32 18.77 13.64
C PRO A 241 0.49 19.82 14.41
N GLN A 242 1.54 20.38 13.78
CA GLN A 242 2.40 21.39 14.39
C GLN A 242 1.61 22.66 14.70
N ARG A 243 0.81 23.14 13.76
CA ARG A 243 -0.02 24.35 13.92
C ARG A 243 -1.05 24.20 15.03
N LEU A 244 -1.67 23.03 15.14
CA LEU A 244 -2.66 22.74 16.18
C LEU A 244 -2.02 22.31 17.50
N ASN A 245 -0.68 22.16 17.55
CA ASN A 245 0.06 21.58 18.67
C ASN A 245 -0.55 20.24 19.15
N ARG A 246 -0.95 19.41 18.18
CA ARG A 246 -1.53 18.08 18.42
C ARG A 246 -0.64 17.06 17.73
N PRO A 247 0.09 16.21 18.47
CA PRO A 247 1.02 15.26 17.87
C PRO A 247 0.28 14.21 17.05
N ASN A 248 1.01 13.50 16.19
CA ASN A 248 0.53 12.28 15.56
C ASN A 248 0.96 11.05 16.37
N MET A 249 0.41 9.89 16.04
CA MET A 249 0.84 8.61 16.61
C MET A 249 0.94 7.52 15.55
N ILE A 250 1.81 6.53 15.79
CA ILE A 250 1.84 5.25 15.06
C ILE A 250 1.25 4.18 15.97
N CYS A 251 0.18 3.52 15.51
CA CYS A 251 -0.39 2.36 16.16
C CYS A 251 0.44 1.11 15.82
N GLY A 252 1.43 0.82 16.67
CA GLY A 252 2.43 -0.23 16.46
C GLY A 252 1.93 -1.67 16.25
N ASP A 253 0.71 -2.01 16.69
CA ASP A 253 0.09 -3.34 16.51
C ASP A 253 -0.97 -3.37 15.40
N ALA A 254 -1.24 -2.24 14.74
CA ALA A 254 -2.07 -2.15 13.54
C ALA A 254 -1.20 -2.34 12.28
N LEU A 255 -0.88 -3.60 11.95
CA LEU A 255 0.09 -3.96 10.93
C LEU A 255 -0.50 -4.03 9.50
N PHE A 256 0.10 -3.27 8.58
CA PHE A 256 -0.25 -3.21 7.16
C PHE A 256 0.98 -3.36 6.26
N GLY A 257 0.76 -3.70 4.99
CA GLY A 257 1.80 -3.67 3.95
C GLY A 257 1.47 -2.65 2.87
N HIS A 258 2.39 -1.74 2.57
CA HIS A 258 2.30 -0.79 1.45
C HIS A 258 3.23 -1.25 0.32
N PHE A 259 2.73 -1.37 -0.90
CA PHE A 259 3.52 -2.01 -1.96
C PHE A 259 4.66 -1.15 -2.50
N ALA A 260 4.41 0.08 -2.94
CA ALA A 260 5.45 0.85 -3.61
C ALA A 260 5.23 2.37 -3.60
N PHE A 261 6.24 3.12 -3.16
CA PHE A 261 6.34 4.54 -3.51
C PHE A 261 6.63 4.68 -5.01
N TYR A 262 6.31 5.84 -5.58
CA TYR A 262 6.47 6.06 -7.03
C TYR A 262 7.91 5.77 -7.52
N ILE A 263 8.94 6.11 -6.74
CA ILE A 263 10.36 5.83 -7.07
C ILE A 263 10.68 4.33 -7.06
N GLN A 264 9.95 3.55 -6.26
CA GLN A 264 10.18 2.12 -6.13
C GLN A 264 9.41 1.29 -7.17
N ARG A 265 8.37 1.89 -7.75
CA ARG A 265 7.30 1.20 -8.48
C ARG A 265 7.81 0.39 -9.66
N ASP A 266 8.55 1.01 -10.58
CA ASP A 266 9.03 0.34 -11.80
C ASP A 266 9.83 -0.93 -11.46
N TYR A 267 10.71 -0.87 -10.46
CA TYR A 267 11.45 -2.05 -10.04
C TYR A 267 10.56 -3.12 -9.41
N LEU A 268 9.66 -2.74 -8.50
CA LEU A 268 8.82 -3.70 -7.79
C LEU A 268 7.77 -4.35 -8.69
N GLU A 269 7.17 -3.59 -9.60
CA GLU A 269 6.18 -4.07 -10.57
C GLU A 269 6.84 -4.88 -11.69
N ASP A 270 7.92 -4.38 -12.30
CA ASP A 270 8.47 -5.00 -13.52
C ASP A 270 9.57 -6.02 -13.27
N CYS A 271 10.32 -5.88 -12.17
CA CYS A 271 11.50 -6.71 -11.89
C CYS A 271 11.26 -7.78 -10.80
N THR A 272 10.05 -7.85 -10.23
CA THR A 272 9.74 -8.82 -9.17
C THR A 272 8.40 -9.53 -9.42
N VAL A 273 8.06 -10.48 -8.55
CA VAL A 273 6.77 -11.19 -8.54
C VAL A 273 5.96 -10.87 -7.29
N LEU A 274 6.39 -9.88 -6.51
CA LEU A 274 5.90 -9.63 -5.14
C LEU A 274 4.43 -9.23 -5.11
N LEU A 275 3.97 -8.43 -6.09
CA LEU A 275 2.58 -8.00 -6.13
C LEU A 275 1.64 -9.19 -6.31
N GLU A 276 2.01 -10.10 -7.20
CA GLU A 276 1.24 -11.31 -7.44
C GLU A 276 1.29 -12.22 -6.19
N GLU A 277 2.39 -12.25 -5.44
CA GLU A 277 2.44 -13.00 -4.17
C GLU A 277 1.47 -12.42 -3.14
N TYR A 278 1.39 -11.09 -3.02
CA TYR A 278 0.38 -10.44 -2.17
C TYR A 278 -1.04 -10.75 -2.64
N LYS A 279 -1.28 -10.77 -3.95
CA LYS A 279 -2.58 -11.15 -4.51
C LYS A 279 -2.97 -12.58 -4.15
N ALA A 280 -2.05 -13.53 -4.26
CA ALA A 280 -2.29 -14.91 -3.86
C ALA A 280 -2.61 -15.03 -2.36
N ILE A 281 -1.88 -14.30 -1.51
CA ILE A 281 -2.14 -14.24 -0.06
C ILE A 281 -3.55 -13.68 0.21
N ALA A 282 -3.92 -12.56 -0.42
CA ALA A 282 -5.21 -11.92 -0.20
C ALA A 282 -6.40 -12.82 -0.60
N LEU A 283 -6.24 -13.61 -1.66
CA LEU A 283 -7.26 -14.56 -2.14
C LEU A 283 -7.26 -15.89 -1.38
N GLY A 284 -6.35 -16.11 -0.42
CA GLY A 284 -6.19 -17.39 0.27
C GLY A 284 -5.71 -18.53 -0.65
N GLU A 285 -5.10 -18.20 -1.79
CA GLU A 285 -4.60 -19.19 -2.75
C GLU A 285 -3.27 -19.79 -2.25
N ASN A 286 -3.32 -21.02 -1.75
CA ASN A 286 -2.13 -21.85 -1.54
C ASN A 286 -1.54 -22.31 -2.88
N GLY A 287 -0.86 -21.43 -3.61
CA GLY A 287 -0.12 -21.87 -4.79
C GLY A 287 -0.07 -20.87 -5.93
N PHE A 288 1.03 -20.13 -5.93
CA PHE A 288 1.53 -19.31 -7.02
C PHE A 288 1.83 -20.16 -8.29
N SER A 289 0.83 -20.66 -9.00
CA SER A 289 1.06 -21.64 -10.09
C SER A 289 0.39 -21.34 -11.42
N VAL A 290 -0.69 -20.54 -11.49
CA VAL A 290 -1.45 -20.43 -12.76
C VAL A 290 -1.14 -19.16 -13.53
N LYS A 291 -0.97 -18.02 -12.86
CA LYS A 291 -0.80 -16.71 -13.51
C LYS A 291 0.64 -16.44 -13.95
N VAL A 292 1.63 -16.81 -13.14
CA VAL A 292 3.06 -16.77 -13.51
C VAL A 292 3.38 -17.70 -14.66
N PHE A 293 2.75 -18.88 -14.69
CA PHE A 293 2.85 -19.79 -15.84
C PHE A 293 2.32 -19.14 -17.13
N ARG A 294 1.18 -18.43 -17.06
CA ARG A 294 0.63 -17.67 -18.20
C ARG A 294 1.51 -16.48 -18.62
N MET A 295 2.13 -15.79 -17.67
CA MET A 295 3.01 -14.66 -17.94
C MET A 295 4.30 -15.11 -18.65
N ILE A 296 4.90 -16.20 -18.18
CA ILE A 296 6.07 -16.83 -18.83
C ILE A 296 5.69 -17.29 -20.25
N LEU A 297 4.52 -17.92 -20.44
CA LEU A 297 4.01 -18.29 -21.75
C LEU A 297 3.81 -17.09 -22.69
N GLY A 298 3.34 -15.95 -22.16
CA GLY A 298 3.12 -14.72 -22.94
C GLY A 298 4.42 -14.03 -23.38
N ILE A 299 5.46 -14.05 -22.55
CA ILE A 299 6.79 -13.55 -22.89
C ILE A 299 7.43 -14.43 -23.96
N VAL A 300 7.35 -15.75 -23.79
CA VAL A 300 7.83 -16.72 -24.77
C VAL A 300 7.13 -16.56 -26.12
N LYS A 301 5.79 -16.43 -26.16
CA LYS A 301 5.03 -16.22 -27.40
C LYS A 301 5.46 -14.96 -28.16
N ARG A 302 5.78 -13.88 -27.45
CA ARG A 302 6.24 -12.62 -28.05
C ARG A 302 7.66 -12.71 -28.61
N LEU A 303 8.52 -13.50 -27.97
CA LEU A 303 9.90 -13.73 -28.43
C LEU A 303 9.99 -14.70 -29.61
N THR A 304 9.01 -15.58 -29.82
CA THR A 304 9.07 -16.65 -30.84
C THR A 304 8.09 -16.47 -32.00
N GLY A 305 7.80 -15.21 -32.41
CA GLY A 305 6.90 -14.81 -33.49
C GLY A 305 6.21 -15.93 -34.30
N ASN A 306 4.90 -16.11 -34.09
CA ASN A 306 3.96 -16.93 -34.89
C ASN A 306 4.48 -18.25 -35.48
N ILE A 307 5.21 -19.05 -34.70
CA ILE A 307 5.43 -20.46 -35.02
C ILE A 307 4.38 -21.29 -34.26
N SER A 308 3.65 -22.15 -34.95
CA SER A 308 2.78 -23.15 -34.35
C SER A 308 3.64 -24.24 -33.71
N ILE A 309 4.00 -24.04 -32.43
CA ILE A 309 4.91 -24.95 -31.76
C ILE A 309 4.13 -26.00 -30.96
N ASN A 310 4.47 -27.28 -31.17
CA ASN A 310 4.07 -28.40 -30.34
C ASN A 310 4.49 -28.14 -28.87
N VAL A 311 3.50 -27.88 -28.01
CA VAL A 311 3.63 -27.41 -26.63
C VAL A 311 4.54 -28.30 -25.77
N LYS A 312 4.56 -29.62 -26.01
CA LYS A 312 5.42 -30.56 -25.28
C LYS A 312 6.90 -30.41 -25.66
N SER A 313 7.20 -30.29 -26.94
CA SER A 313 8.58 -30.10 -27.44
C SER A 313 9.14 -28.75 -27.03
N LEU A 314 8.31 -27.70 -27.06
CA LEU A 314 8.67 -26.37 -26.62
C LEU A 314 8.93 -26.31 -25.11
N TYR A 315 8.11 -26.98 -24.30
CA TYR A 315 8.29 -27.07 -22.85
C TYR A 315 9.66 -27.67 -22.49
N TYR A 316 10.09 -28.74 -23.17
CA TYR A 316 11.39 -29.36 -22.92
C TYR A 316 12.58 -28.52 -23.41
N LYS A 317 12.45 -27.80 -24.54
CA LYS A 317 13.49 -26.89 -25.04
C LYS A 317 13.60 -25.59 -24.24
N LEU A 318 12.48 -25.01 -23.82
CA LEU A 318 12.46 -23.82 -22.97
C LEU A 318 13.00 -24.11 -21.57
N ARG A 319 12.90 -25.36 -21.09
CA ARG A 319 13.43 -25.74 -19.79
C ARG A 319 14.93 -25.48 -19.66
N SER A 320 15.74 -25.57 -20.72
CA SER A 320 17.17 -25.26 -20.62
C SER A 320 17.45 -23.76 -20.73
N ILE A 321 16.77 -23.04 -21.62
CA ILE A 321 16.99 -21.61 -21.86
C ILE A 321 16.44 -20.77 -20.69
N VAL A 322 15.23 -21.06 -20.23
CA VAL A 322 14.62 -20.43 -19.06
C VAL A 322 15.43 -20.77 -17.81
N ARG A 323 15.94 -22.00 -17.70
CA ARG A 323 16.88 -22.39 -16.65
C ARG A 323 18.15 -21.54 -16.67
N MET A 324 18.83 -21.46 -17.82
CA MET A 324 20.08 -20.69 -17.94
C MET A 324 19.85 -19.20 -17.68
N PHE A 325 18.74 -18.64 -18.15
CA PHE A 325 18.38 -17.24 -17.91
C PHE A 325 18.06 -16.95 -16.44
N LEU A 326 17.29 -17.83 -15.79
CA LEU A 326 16.98 -17.69 -14.36
C LEU A 326 18.19 -17.97 -13.48
N GLU A 327 19.02 -18.97 -13.80
CA GLU A 327 20.30 -19.24 -13.11
C GLU A 327 21.24 -18.03 -13.19
N LYS A 328 21.30 -17.35 -14.35
CA LYS A 328 22.21 -16.22 -14.59
C LYS A 328 21.72 -14.90 -14.00
N ASN A 329 20.43 -14.58 -14.15
CA ASN A 329 19.91 -13.26 -13.83
C ASN A 329 19.08 -13.22 -12.54
N TYR A 330 18.50 -14.35 -12.12
CA TYR A 330 17.59 -14.45 -10.97
C TYR A 330 17.86 -15.72 -10.13
N PRO A 331 19.08 -15.89 -9.60
CA PRO A 331 19.56 -17.15 -9.01
C PRO A 331 18.75 -17.61 -7.79
N ASP A 332 18.17 -16.69 -7.02
CA ASP A 332 17.34 -17.02 -5.85
C ASP A 332 15.96 -17.53 -6.27
N THR A 333 15.35 -16.94 -7.30
CA THR A 333 14.10 -17.41 -7.91
C THR A 333 14.31 -18.81 -8.50
N TYR A 334 15.46 -19.04 -9.15
CA TYR A 334 15.82 -20.36 -9.65
C TYR A 334 15.99 -21.40 -8.52
N LYS A 335 16.69 -21.06 -7.44
CA LYS A 335 16.86 -21.95 -6.27
C LYS A 335 15.52 -22.30 -5.61
N PHE A 336 14.62 -21.33 -5.49
CA PHE A 336 13.27 -21.52 -4.96
C PHE A 336 12.43 -22.47 -5.84
N LEU A 337 12.40 -22.22 -7.16
CA LEU A 337 11.71 -23.09 -8.12
C LEU A 337 12.29 -24.51 -8.12
N ARG A 338 13.62 -24.65 -7.99
CA ARG A 338 14.29 -25.95 -7.90
C ARG A 338 13.92 -26.71 -6.61
N ARG A 339 13.78 -26.02 -5.47
CA ARG A 339 13.30 -26.62 -4.21
C ARG A 339 11.87 -27.14 -4.37
N LEU A 340 10.96 -26.33 -4.89
CA LEU A 340 9.56 -26.72 -5.14
C LEU A 340 9.42 -27.92 -6.10
N ILE A 341 10.23 -27.97 -7.16
CA ILE A 341 10.21 -29.08 -8.14
C ILE A 341 10.77 -30.38 -7.54
N ASN A 342 11.77 -30.28 -6.66
CA ASN A 342 12.37 -31.44 -6.01
C ASN A 342 11.52 -31.96 -4.83
N GLU A 343 10.80 -31.09 -4.12
CA GLU A 343 9.86 -31.49 -3.06
C GLU A 343 8.65 -32.25 -3.61
N ARG A 344 8.15 -31.89 -4.81
CA ARG A 344 7.10 -32.66 -5.50
C ARG A 344 7.54 -34.04 -6.02
N LYS A 345 8.83 -34.35 -6.04
CA LYS A 345 9.31 -35.70 -6.40
C LYS A 345 9.36 -36.68 -5.22
N PHE A 346 9.12 -36.22 -4.00
CA PHE A 346 9.12 -37.05 -2.80
C PHE A 346 7.71 -37.30 -2.22
N SER A 347 6.65 -36.72 -2.79
CA SER A 347 5.26 -36.95 -2.36
C SER A 347 4.48 -37.95 -3.23
N ASP A 348 5.07 -38.46 -4.31
CA ASP A 348 4.47 -39.47 -5.19
C ASP A 348 5.17 -40.85 -5.06
N ARG A 349 5.45 -41.27 -3.82
CA ARG A 349 5.77 -42.67 -3.49
C ARG A 349 4.97 -43.15 -2.29
#